data_AF-M9RMR3-F1
#
_entry.id   AF-M9RMR3-F1
#
_cell.length_a   1.000
_cell.length_b   1.000
_cell.length_c   1.000
_cell.angle_alpha   90.00
_cell.angle_beta   90.00
_cell.angle_gamma   90.00
#
_symmetry.space_group_name_H-M   'P 1'
#
loop_
_entity.id
_entity.type
_entity.pdbx_description
1 polymer ?
#
loop_
_entity_poly.entity_id
_entity_poly.type
_entity_poly.pdbx_seq_one_letter_code
_entity_poly.pdbx_strand_id
1 'polypeptide(L)'
;MRVSDQEFARLIGIKKFHKVKPFIEQVKCNQMEKMLHMRHRIVDVLDVTIEQVDEAIQASKDTYYGEIDAAWRASFRPHAVLDTANKIPSPIFVAAITGSTKKLYVVPPANLSQLAWPSWIAKHVPEEVLAFGKVEGFVINYTPDHAIRFDLLGNPVETLGAAYRRGSAHMNDILDLSKVIR
;
A
#
# COMPACT_ATOMS: atom_id res chain seq x y z
N MET A 1 17.52 -15.89 26.46
CA MET A 1 18.42 -16.86 25.78
C MET A 1 18.38 -16.55 24.28
N ARG A 2 19.49 -16.19 23.61
CA ARG A 2 19.48 -15.93 22.16
C ARG A 2 19.55 -17.26 21.41
N VAL A 3 18.41 -17.70 20.88
CA VAL A 3 18.32 -18.87 19.99
C VAL A 3 18.83 -18.46 18.61
N SER A 4 19.70 -19.26 17.99
CA SER A 4 20.17 -18.97 16.63
C SER A 4 19.04 -19.22 15.61
N ASP A 5 19.06 -18.54 14.46
CA ASP A 5 18.04 -18.71 13.41
C ASP A 5 17.88 -20.19 12.99
N GLN A 6 18.98 -20.96 12.98
CA GLN A 6 18.96 -22.40 12.70
C GLN A 6 18.27 -23.22 13.79
N GLU A 7 18.56 -22.90 15.05
CA GLU A 7 17.97 -23.58 16.20
C GLU A 7 16.48 -23.27 16.29
N PHE A 8 16.08 -22.02 16.03
CA PHE A 8 14.68 -21.60 15.95
C PHE A 8 13.92 -22.36 14.85
N ALA A 9 14.46 -22.39 13.63
CA ALA A 9 13.85 -23.11 12.50
C ALA A 9 13.64 -24.61 12.78
N ARG A 10 14.58 -25.22 13.51
CA ARG A 10 14.49 -26.62 13.94
C ARG A 10 13.35 -26.82 14.94
N LEU A 11 13.23 -25.94 15.94
CA LEU A 11 12.23 -26.03 17.00
C LEU A 11 10.80 -25.82 16.47
N ILE A 12 10.60 -24.90 15.52
CA ILE A 12 9.32 -24.76 14.80
C ILE A 12 9.10 -25.86 13.74
N GLY A 13 9.83 -26.98 13.83
CA GLY A 13 9.65 -28.22 13.09
C GLY A 13 9.99 -28.16 11.60
N ILE A 14 10.81 -27.22 11.16
CA ILE A 14 11.20 -27.13 9.76
C ILE A 14 12.56 -27.81 9.53
N LYS A 15 12.54 -28.94 8.82
CA LYS A 15 13.70 -29.84 8.66
C LYS A 15 14.79 -29.33 7.69
N LYS A 16 14.51 -28.32 6.86
CA LYS A 16 15.45 -27.83 5.83
C LYS A 16 15.63 -26.31 5.90
N PHE A 17 16.63 -25.86 6.65
CA PHE A 17 16.91 -24.44 6.90
C PHE A 17 17.08 -23.57 5.64
N HIS A 18 17.73 -24.07 4.59
CA HIS A 18 17.91 -23.32 3.33
C HIS A 18 16.59 -23.05 2.58
N LYS A 19 15.55 -23.87 2.80
CA LYS A 19 14.20 -23.63 2.25
C LYS A 19 13.41 -22.60 3.07
N VAL A 20 13.89 -22.30 4.27
CA VAL A 20 13.24 -21.45 5.26
C VAL A 20 13.84 -20.05 5.30
N LYS A 21 15.04 -19.84 4.78
CA LYS A 21 15.65 -18.50 4.72
C LYS A 21 14.73 -17.46 4.05
N PRO A 22 14.08 -17.76 2.89
CA PRO A 22 13.10 -16.85 2.30
C PRO A 22 11.83 -16.70 3.16
N PHE A 23 11.43 -17.74 3.87
CA PHE A 23 10.29 -17.71 4.79
C PHE A 23 10.58 -16.88 6.05
N ILE A 24 11.74 -17.01 6.68
CA ILE A 24 12.17 -16.16 7.80
C ILE A 24 12.28 -14.70 7.34
N GLU A 25 12.74 -14.45 6.12
CA GLU A 25 12.70 -13.11 5.52
C GLU A 25 11.24 -12.63 5.30
N GLN A 26 10.32 -13.47 4.84
CA GLN A 26 8.89 -13.14 4.72
C GLN A 26 8.19 -12.91 6.07
N VAL A 27 8.58 -13.66 7.11
CA VAL A 27 8.15 -13.46 8.50
C VAL A 27 8.64 -12.10 8.99
N LYS A 28 9.89 -11.73 8.71
CA LYS A 28 10.45 -10.39 8.98
C LYS A 28 9.72 -9.29 8.19
N CYS A 29 9.19 -9.61 7.00
CA CYS A 29 8.42 -8.70 6.15
C CYS A 29 6.88 -8.75 6.39
N ASN A 30 6.44 -9.20 7.57
CA ASN A 30 5.05 -9.03 8.04
C ASN A 30 3.97 -9.76 7.20
N GLN A 31 4.27 -10.95 6.65
CA GLN A 31 3.27 -11.81 5.98
C GLN A 31 2.60 -12.85 6.93
N MET A 32 2.52 -12.57 8.24
CA MET A 32 2.07 -13.54 9.26
C MET A 32 0.56 -13.54 9.54
N GLU A 33 -0.22 -12.66 8.90
CA GLU A 33 -1.67 -12.55 9.14
C GLU A 33 -2.43 -13.84 8.77
N LYS A 34 -1.96 -14.59 7.77
CA LYS A 34 -2.64 -15.78 7.25
C LYS A 34 -2.18 -17.10 7.89
N MET A 35 -1.33 -17.05 8.92
CA MET A 35 -0.68 -18.25 9.48
C MET A 35 -0.95 -18.43 10.99
N LEU A 36 -2.23 -18.43 11.39
CA LEU A 36 -2.66 -18.68 12.78
C LEU A 36 -1.99 -19.92 13.41
N HIS A 37 -1.88 -21.02 12.65
CA HIS A 37 -1.23 -22.25 13.10
C HIS A 37 0.27 -22.10 13.43
N MET A 38 0.96 -21.08 12.89
CA MET A 38 2.35 -20.80 13.22
C MET A 38 2.49 -20.03 14.53
N ARG A 39 1.50 -19.20 14.91
CA ARG A 39 1.58 -18.40 16.15
C ARG A 39 1.57 -19.31 17.39
N HIS A 40 0.67 -20.29 17.44
CA HIS A 40 0.64 -21.28 18.52
C HIS A 40 1.95 -22.08 18.61
N ARG A 41 2.55 -22.43 17.47
CA ARG A 41 3.84 -23.13 17.48
C ARG A 41 5.00 -22.25 17.95
N ILE A 42 4.92 -20.93 17.75
CA ILE A 42 5.89 -19.97 18.27
C ILE A 42 5.75 -19.84 19.80
N VAL A 43 4.52 -19.75 20.30
CA VAL A 43 4.18 -19.80 21.74
C VAL A 43 4.82 -21.04 22.38
N ASP A 44 4.53 -22.23 21.83
CA ASP A 44 5.03 -23.51 22.37
C ASP A 44 6.57 -23.62 22.33
N VAL A 45 7.21 -23.13 21.25
CA VAL A 45 8.65 -23.27 21.03
C VAL A 45 9.47 -22.26 21.84
N LEU A 46 8.97 -21.03 21.95
CA LEU A 46 9.67 -19.96 22.65
C LEU A 46 9.28 -19.87 24.13
N ASP A 47 8.30 -20.65 24.57
CA ASP A 47 7.74 -20.62 25.92
C ASP A 47 7.29 -19.19 26.30
N VAL A 48 6.52 -18.59 25.39
CA VAL A 48 5.97 -17.22 25.51
C VAL A 48 4.46 -17.26 25.39
N THR A 49 3.77 -16.22 25.83
CA THR A 49 2.30 -16.14 25.66
C THR A 49 1.93 -15.68 24.25
N ILE A 50 0.67 -15.92 23.85
CA ILE A 50 0.17 -15.48 22.54
C ILE A 50 0.13 -13.94 22.45
N GLU A 51 -0.13 -13.26 23.56
CA GLU A 51 -0.10 -11.80 23.66
C GLU A 51 1.29 -11.26 23.37
N GLN A 52 2.34 -11.88 23.91
CA GLN A 52 3.73 -11.48 23.62
C GLN A 52 4.09 -11.67 22.14
N VAL A 53 3.54 -12.69 21.49
CA VAL A 53 3.70 -12.91 20.05
C VAL A 53 2.96 -11.83 19.25
N ASP A 54 1.74 -11.49 19.64
CA ASP A 54 0.94 -10.46 18.96
C ASP A 54 1.54 -9.05 19.16
N GLU A 55 2.05 -8.72 20.34
CA GLU A 55 2.78 -7.48 20.61
C GLU A 55 4.05 -7.38 19.75
N ALA A 56 4.82 -8.47 19.63
CA ALA A 56 6.02 -8.49 18.80
C ALA A 56 5.68 -8.32 17.30
N ILE A 57 4.57 -8.92 16.84
CA ILE A 57 4.05 -8.71 15.50
C ILE A 57 3.66 -7.25 15.29
N GLN A 58 2.95 -6.64 16.25
CA GLN A 58 2.53 -5.25 16.17
C GLN A 58 3.72 -4.29 16.19
N ALA A 59 4.69 -4.49 17.08
CA ALA A 59 5.92 -3.68 17.12
C ALA A 59 6.71 -3.76 15.81
N SER A 60 6.77 -4.96 15.20
CA SER A 60 7.38 -5.15 13.89
C SER A 60 6.62 -4.42 12.78
N LYS A 61 5.28 -4.46 12.82
CA LYS A 61 4.41 -3.70 11.92
C LYS A 61 4.65 -2.21 12.05
N ASP A 62 4.64 -1.68 13.28
CA ASP A 62 4.77 -0.26 13.55
C ASP A 62 6.13 0.26 13.07
N THR A 63 7.20 -0.51 13.29
CA THR A 63 8.54 -0.18 12.78
C THR A 63 8.55 -0.15 11.26
N TYR A 64 8.08 -1.22 10.61
CA TYR A 64 8.09 -1.35 9.15
C TYR A 64 7.23 -0.28 8.47
N TYR A 65 6.00 -0.09 8.93
CA TYR A 65 5.12 0.94 8.38
C TYR A 65 5.58 2.34 8.74
N GLY A 66 6.24 2.53 9.89
CA GLY A 66 6.87 3.79 10.28
C GLY A 66 8.00 4.18 9.33
N GLU A 67 8.87 3.24 8.95
CA GLU A 67 9.93 3.49 7.96
C GLU A 67 9.37 3.80 6.57
N ILE A 68 8.37 3.05 6.12
CA ILE A 68 7.68 3.30 4.84
C ILE A 68 7.02 4.67 4.85
N ASP A 69 6.35 5.01 5.94
CA ASP A 69 5.67 6.27 6.10
C ASP A 69 6.65 7.45 6.14
N ALA A 70 7.76 7.32 6.86
CA ALA A 70 8.83 8.32 6.89
C ALA A 70 9.44 8.52 5.50
N ALA A 71 9.73 7.45 4.77
CA ALA A 71 10.25 7.53 3.41
C ALA A 71 9.24 8.19 2.45
N TRP A 72 7.96 7.88 2.60
CA TRP A 72 6.89 8.51 1.82
C TRP A 72 6.74 10.00 2.16
N ARG A 73 6.75 10.38 3.44
CA ARG A 73 6.71 11.79 3.89
C ARG A 73 7.92 12.57 3.36
N ALA A 74 9.11 11.98 3.38
CA ALA A 74 10.33 12.60 2.87
C ALA A 74 10.32 12.81 1.33
N SER A 75 9.61 11.94 0.59
CA SER A 75 9.47 12.03 -0.87
C SER A 75 8.14 12.62 -1.33
N PHE A 76 7.34 13.16 -0.40
CA PHE A 76 6.01 13.66 -0.68
C PHE A 76 6.05 14.78 -1.73
N ARG A 77 5.15 14.66 -2.70
CA ARG A 77 4.89 15.70 -3.69
C ARG A 77 3.39 15.99 -3.69
N PRO A 78 2.95 17.25 -3.65
CA PRO A 78 1.55 17.56 -3.78
C PRO A 78 0.96 17.00 -5.08
N HIS A 79 -0.21 16.38 -4.98
CA HIS A 79 -0.88 15.73 -6.09
C HIS A 79 -2.36 15.58 -5.80
N ALA A 80 -3.15 15.40 -6.86
CA ALA A 80 -4.55 15.02 -6.75
C ALA A 80 -4.72 13.51 -6.93
N VAL A 81 -5.72 12.97 -6.24
CA VAL A 81 -6.15 11.57 -6.33
C VAL A 81 -7.62 11.57 -6.72
N LEU A 82 -7.96 10.90 -7.82
CA LEU A 82 -9.33 10.82 -8.31
C LEU A 82 -10.19 9.95 -7.38
N ASP A 83 -11.39 10.45 -7.10
CA ASP A 83 -12.43 9.65 -6.47
C ASP A 83 -13.34 9.01 -7.52
N THR A 84 -13.59 7.72 -7.40
CA THR A 84 -14.23 6.90 -8.44
C THR A 84 -15.24 5.96 -7.82
N ALA A 85 -16.25 5.60 -8.60
CA ALA A 85 -17.33 4.71 -8.18
C ALA A 85 -16.82 3.40 -7.54
N ASN A 86 -15.74 2.82 -8.09
CA ASN A 86 -15.12 1.63 -7.52
C ASN A 86 -13.90 2.00 -6.66
N LYS A 87 -13.98 1.67 -5.35
CA LYS A 87 -12.82 1.78 -4.45
C LYS A 87 -11.76 0.72 -4.73
N ILE A 88 -12.22 -0.49 -5.02
CA ILE A 88 -11.44 -1.64 -5.43
C ILE A 88 -11.64 -1.84 -6.92
N PRO A 89 -10.58 -1.94 -7.74
CA PRO A 89 -10.73 -2.08 -9.18
C PRO A 89 -11.51 -3.37 -9.54
N SER A 90 -12.41 -3.24 -10.49
CA SER A 90 -13.19 -4.35 -11.04
C SER A 90 -13.21 -4.29 -12.57
N PRO A 91 -12.68 -5.31 -13.27
CA PRO A 91 -11.89 -6.43 -12.74
C PRO A 91 -10.47 -6.02 -12.30
N ILE A 92 -10.00 -6.52 -11.16
CA ILE A 92 -8.67 -6.16 -10.60
C ILE A 92 -7.49 -6.49 -11.52
N PHE A 93 -7.56 -7.60 -12.26
CA PHE A 93 -6.49 -8.00 -13.19
C PHE A 93 -6.34 -7.01 -14.35
N VAL A 94 -7.43 -6.39 -14.81
CA VAL A 94 -7.38 -5.36 -15.86
C VAL A 94 -6.63 -4.14 -15.35
N ALA A 95 -6.89 -3.72 -14.10
CA ALA A 95 -6.15 -2.61 -13.51
C ALA A 95 -4.65 -2.89 -13.40
N ALA A 96 -4.28 -4.12 -13.04
CA ALA A 96 -2.89 -4.55 -12.94
C ALA A 96 -2.18 -4.55 -14.30
N ILE A 97 -2.77 -5.16 -15.33
CA ILE A 97 -2.16 -5.28 -16.67
C ILE A 97 -2.05 -3.92 -17.35
N THR A 98 -3.07 -3.07 -17.22
CA THR A 98 -3.12 -1.77 -17.91
C THR A 98 -2.46 -0.63 -17.13
N GLY A 99 -2.07 -0.87 -15.88
CA GLY A 99 -1.55 0.16 -14.98
C GLY A 99 -2.56 1.27 -14.67
N SER A 100 -3.87 0.99 -14.73
CA SER A 100 -4.91 2.02 -14.56
C SER A 100 -4.86 2.70 -13.20
N THR A 101 -4.28 2.06 -12.17
CA THR A 101 -4.01 2.67 -10.86
C THR A 101 -3.18 3.95 -10.96
N LYS A 102 -2.22 4.04 -11.90
CA LYS A 102 -1.42 5.26 -12.10
C LYS A 102 -2.26 6.43 -12.60
N LYS A 103 -3.36 6.14 -13.32
CA LYS A 103 -4.28 7.15 -13.87
C LYS A 103 -5.17 7.79 -12.79
N LEU A 104 -5.20 7.23 -11.58
CA LEU A 104 -5.88 7.84 -10.44
C LEU A 104 -5.13 9.06 -9.88
N TYR A 105 -3.87 9.25 -10.26
CA TYR A 105 -3.03 10.33 -9.74
C TYR A 105 -2.83 11.41 -10.80
N VAL A 106 -3.13 12.65 -10.44
CA VAL A 106 -2.97 13.82 -11.29
C VAL A 106 -2.03 14.78 -10.61
N VAL A 107 -0.95 15.17 -11.28
CA VAL A 107 0.00 16.17 -10.78
C VAL A 107 -0.28 17.49 -11.50
N PRO A 108 -0.71 18.56 -10.79
CA PRO A 108 -0.86 19.87 -11.41
C PRO A 108 0.46 20.39 -11.99
N PRO A 109 0.43 21.23 -13.04
CA PRO A 109 1.64 21.82 -13.60
C PRO A 109 2.45 22.59 -12.55
N ALA A 110 3.77 22.45 -12.57
CA ALA A 110 4.65 23.04 -11.54
C ALA A 110 4.59 24.57 -11.46
N ASN A 111 4.22 25.24 -12.55
CA ASN A 111 4.06 26.69 -12.63
C ASN A 111 2.65 27.19 -12.28
N LEU A 112 1.71 26.29 -11.97
CA LEU A 112 0.34 26.65 -11.62
C LEU A 112 0.23 26.93 -10.13
N SER A 113 -0.32 28.10 -9.78
CA SER A 113 -0.62 28.45 -8.38
C SER A 113 -1.55 27.42 -7.73
N GLN A 114 -1.29 27.07 -6.46
CA GLN A 114 -2.12 26.13 -5.68
C GLN A 114 -3.60 26.54 -5.62
N LEU A 115 -3.88 27.86 -5.63
CA LEU A 115 -5.23 28.39 -5.65
C LEU A 115 -5.99 28.02 -6.95
N ALA A 116 -5.28 27.82 -8.05
CA ALA A 116 -5.85 27.47 -9.34
C ALA A 116 -5.94 25.95 -9.56
N TRP A 117 -5.38 25.13 -8.66
CA TRP A 117 -5.37 23.67 -8.81
C TRP A 117 -6.78 23.06 -8.88
N PRO A 118 -7.74 23.39 -8.01
CA PRO A 118 -9.07 22.77 -8.06
C PRO A 118 -9.76 22.99 -9.41
N SER A 119 -9.78 24.24 -9.89
CA SER A 119 -10.38 24.58 -11.18
C SER A 119 -9.63 23.98 -12.37
N TRP A 120 -8.31 23.82 -12.28
CA TRP A 120 -7.54 23.16 -13.32
C TRP A 120 -7.82 21.65 -13.34
N ILE A 121 -7.80 20.98 -12.19
CA ILE A 121 -8.08 19.54 -12.09
C ILE A 121 -9.49 19.24 -12.58
N ALA A 122 -10.49 19.99 -12.13
CA ALA A 122 -11.89 19.82 -12.55
C ALA A 122 -12.07 19.83 -14.09
N LYS A 123 -11.25 20.60 -14.81
CA LYS A 123 -11.27 20.66 -16.29
C LYS A 123 -10.54 19.50 -16.98
N HIS A 124 -9.69 18.76 -16.27
CA HIS A 124 -8.83 17.71 -16.81
C HIS A 124 -9.13 16.33 -16.23
N VAL A 125 -10.11 16.20 -15.33
CA VAL A 125 -10.59 14.92 -14.84
C VAL A 125 -11.23 14.14 -15.99
N PRO A 126 -10.85 12.85 -16.20
CA PRO A 126 -11.53 11.99 -17.17
C PRO A 126 -12.93 11.63 -16.66
N GLU A 127 -13.86 11.35 -17.57
CA GLU A 127 -15.20 10.87 -17.17
C GLU A 127 -15.12 9.54 -16.39
N GLU A 128 -14.24 8.63 -16.83
CA GLU A 128 -14.03 7.33 -16.21
C GLU A 128 -12.56 6.93 -16.17
N VAL A 129 -12.23 6.07 -15.21
CA VAL A 129 -10.93 5.40 -15.13
C VAL A 129 -11.14 3.89 -15.30
N LEU A 130 -10.42 3.28 -16.23
CA LEU A 130 -10.54 1.85 -16.52
C LEU A 130 -10.41 0.99 -15.26
N ALA A 131 -11.36 0.08 -15.06
CA ALA A 131 -11.56 -0.77 -13.88
C ALA A 131 -11.97 -0.04 -12.58
N PHE A 132 -11.89 1.29 -12.54
CA PHE A 132 -12.28 2.10 -11.38
C PHE A 132 -13.64 2.80 -11.57
N GLY A 133 -14.17 2.80 -12.79
CA GLY A 133 -15.48 3.35 -13.14
C GLY A 133 -15.47 4.86 -13.26
N LYS A 134 -16.66 5.45 -13.19
CA LYS A 134 -16.87 6.90 -13.29
C LYS A 134 -16.12 7.67 -12.20
N VAL A 135 -15.56 8.81 -12.55
CA VAL A 135 -14.99 9.76 -11.59
C VAL A 135 -16.12 10.57 -10.95
N GLU A 136 -16.12 10.63 -9.63
CA GLU A 136 -17.16 11.28 -8.81
C GLU A 136 -16.64 12.57 -8.14
N GLY A 137 -15.33 12.75 -8.13
CA GLY A 137 -14.65 13.91 -7.54
C GLY A 137 -13.15 13.68 -7.50
N PHE A 138 -12.45 14.48 -6.70
CA PHE A 138 -11.02 14.31 -6.49
C PHE A 138 -10.59 14.88 -5.14
N VAL A 139 -9.45 14.42 -4.64
CA VAL A 139 -8.83 14.93 -3.42
C VAL A 139 -7.48 15.52 -3.79
N ILE A 140 -7.20 16.75 -3.36
CA ILE A 140 -5.87 17.35 -3.49
C ILE A 140 -5.12 17.14 -2.18
N ASN A 141 -4.00 16.41 -2.25
CA ASN A 141 -3.04 16.27 -1.18
C ASN A 141 -2.04 17.42 -1.26
N TYR A 142 -2.14 18.40 -0.35
CA TYR A 142 -1.22 19.55 -0.29
C TYR A 142 0.02 19.24 0.54
N THR A 143 -0.16 18.51 1.64
CA THR A 143 0.91 18.03 2.53
C THR A 143 0.55 16.63 3.01
N PRO A 144 1.47 15.90 3.68
CA PRO A 144 1.14 14.63 4.32
C PRO A 144 -0.03 14.70 5.30
N ASP A 145 -0.23 15.86 5.94
CA ASP A 145 -1.18 16.08 7.03
C ASP A 145 -2.34 17.01 6.63
N HIS A 146 -2.46 17.34 5.34
CA HIS A 146 -3.51 18.21 4.84
C HIS A 146 -3.93 17.85 3.42
N ALA A 147 -5.21 17.54 3.27
CA ALA A 147 -5.84 17.37 1.98
C ALA A 147 -7.25 17.96 1.97
N ILE A 148 -7.74 18.28 0.78
CA ILE A 148 -9.11 18.77 0.58
C ILE A 148 -9.77 17.94 -0.52
N ARG A 149 -10.97 17.45 -0.23
CA ARG A 149 -11.85 16.77 -1.19
C ARG A 149 -12.67 17.81 -1.93
N PHE A 150 -12.80 17.61 -3.24
CA PHE A 150 -13.56 18.46 -4.14
C PHE A 150 -14.57 17.64 -4.93
N ASP A 151 -15.67 18.28 -5.30
CA ASP A 151 -16.60 17.76 -6.30
C ASP A 151 -16.01 17.90 -7.73
N LEU A 152 -16.75 17.42 -8.74
CA LEU A 152 -16.33 17.53 -10.15
C LEU A 152 -16.26 18.98 -10.69
N LEU A 153 -16.85 19.94 -9.98
CA LEU A 153 -16.81 21.36 -10.34
C LEU A 153 -15.60 22.07 -9.68
N GLY A 154 -14.88 21.38 -8.79
CA GLY A 154 -13.76 21.94 -8.05
C GLY A 154 -14.18 22.73 -6.81
N ASN A 155 -15.40 22.54 -6.32
CA ASN A 155 -15.83 23.11 -5.05
C ASN A 155 -15.37 22.22 -3.89
N PRO A 156 -14.84 22.80 -2.79
CA PRO A 156 -14.42 22.04 -1.63
C PRO A 156 -15.63 21.42 -0.92
N VAL A 157 -15.53 20.12 -0.61
CA VAL A 157 -16.57 19.34 0.08
C VAL A 157 -16.14 19.00 1.51
N GLU A 158 -14.87 18.65 1.71
CA GLU A 158 -14.36 18.16 3.00
C GLU A 158 -12.88 18.47 3.14
N THR A 159 -12.46 18.87 4.35
CA THR A 159 -11.04 18.98 4.71
C THR A 159 -10.61 17.74 5.49
N LEU A 160 -9.51 17.13 5.07
CA LEU A 160 -8.94 15.92 5.65
C LEU A 160 -7.67 16.27 6.43
N GLY A 161 -7.52 15.69 7.63
CA GLY A 161 -6.33 15.84 8.48
C GLY A 161 -5.12 15.00 8.05
N ALA A 162 -5.20 14.36 6.90
CA ALA A 162 -4.11 13.58 6.30
C ALA A 162 -4.29 13.49 4.78
N ALA A 163 -3.19 13.26 4.07
CA ALA A 163 -3.23 12.98 2.65
C ALA A 163 -4.09 11.74 2.37
N TYR A 164 -4.99 11.86 1.40
CA TYR A 164 -5.78 10.73 0.93
C TYR A 164 -4.93 9.80 0.07
N ARG A 165 -4.86 8.54 0.47
CA ARG A 165 -4.07 7.49 -0.20
C ARG A 165 -5.02 6.37 -0.65
N ARG A 166 -5.07 6.11 -1.96
CA ARG A 166 -5.72 4.90 -2.48
C ARG A 166 -4.86 3.68 -2.14
N GLY A 167 -5.50 2.60 -1.73
CA GLY A 167 -4.84 1.30 -1.64
C GLY A 167 -4.34 0.89 -3.02
N SER A 168 -3.09 0.46 -3.11
CA SER A 168 -2.50 -0.08 -4.33
C SER A 168 -2.33 -1.58 -4.20
N ALA A 169 -2.67 -2.30 -5.26
CA ALA A 169 -2.26 -3.69 -5.44
C ALA A 169 -1.17 -3.72 -6.50
N HIS A 170 -0.02 -4.30 -6.17
CA HIS A 170 1.06 -4.56 -7.11
C HIS A 170 1.20 -6.07 -7.26
N MET A 171 1.21 -6.55 -8.50
CA MET A 171 1.60 -7.91 -8.80
C MET A 171 3.10 -7.88 -9.11
N ASN A 172 3.92 -8.25 -8.13
CA ASN A 172 5.33 -8.55 -8.40
C ASN A 172 5.36 -9.96 -9.01
N ASP A 173 6.04 -10.10 -10.15
CA ASP A 173 6.38 -11.36 -10.82
C ASP A 173 5.33 -12.09 -11.68
N ILE A 174 4.65 -11.42 -12.63
CA ILE A 174 4.11 -12.13 -13.81
C ILE A 174 4.37 -11.36 -15.11
N LEU A 175 5.25 -11.94 -15.93
CA LEU A 175 5.52 -11.71 -17.36
C LEU A 175 6.21 -10.39 -17.77
N ASP A 176 7.54 -10.48 -17.83
CA ASP A 176 8.35 -9.74 -18.80
C ASP A 176 7.95 -10.18 -20.23
N LEU A 177 6.87 -9.59 -20.76
CA LEU A 177 6.34 -9.89 -22.10
C LEU A 177 7.31 -9.54 -23.24
N SER A 178 8.41 -8.84 -22.94
CA SER A 178 9.52 -8.66 -23.90
C SER A 178 10.22 -9.98 -24.28
N LYS A 179 9.98 -11.06 -23.52
CA LYS A 179 10.52 -12.41 -23.78
C LYS A 179 9.57 -13.34 -24.53
N VAL A 180 8.32 -12.94 -24.79
CA VAL A 180 7.30 -13.80 -25.42
C VAL A 180 7.00 -13.41 -26.87
N ILE A 181 7.49 -12.26 -27.34
CA ILE A 181 7.39 -11.88 -28.74
C ILE A 181 8.76 -12.11 -29.41
N ARG A 182 8.89 -13.27 -30.08
CA ARG A 182 9.80 -13.46 -31.22
C ARG A 182 8.96 -13.51 -32.48
#